data_AF-A0A7I4YTF9-F1
#
_entry.id   AF-A0A7I4YTF9-F1
#
_cell.length_a   1.000
_cell.length_b   1.000
_cell.length_c   1.000
_cell.angle_alpha   90.00
_cell.angle_beta   90.00
_cell.angle_gamma   90.00
#
_symmetry.space_group_name_H-M   'P 1'
#
loop_
_entity.id
_entity.type
_entity.pdbx_description
1 polymer ?
#
loop_
_entity_poly.entity_id
_entity_poly.type
_entity_poly.pdbx_seq_one_letter_code
_entity_poly.pdbx_strand_id
1 'polypeptide(L)'
;MFPAPLLVSAISLGLTICGTASLCLSCSIFDFIVMREMYYTVPDTKVLIPTEMSWWFYGTSILCVLLSALTIMASTSSRTIQRFAEDNPQIFCFLHGGLLCASSILCAFCTYLAMQMAASVGKYAFHAHPKQFQDASHWYYTRLRASAVLFTIECLLQLLVLCVLYLGIQCRYRTFKQLPQKPDIVLRGGTMFA
;
A
#
# COMPACT_ATOMS: atom_id res chain seq x y z
N MET A 1 -22.04 -7.49 13.57
CA MET A 1 -20.84 -8.01 12.88
C MET A 1 -20.93 -7.60 11.43
N PHE A 2 -20.09 -6.67 10.97
CA PHE A 2 -19.97 -6.41 9.53
C PHE A 2 -19.47 -7.70 8.86
N PRO A 3 -20.06 -8.15 7.74
CA PRO A 3 -19.49 -9.26 6.99
C PRO A 3 -18.10 -8.81 6.53
N ALA A 4 -17.04 -9.50 6.98
CA ALA A 4 -15.65 -9.16 6.68
C ALA A 4 -15.33 -8.86 5.20
N PRO A 5 -15.99 -9.47 4.17
CA PRO A 5 -15.81 -9.03 2.78
C PRO A 5 -16.17 -7.55 2.56
N LEU A 6 -17.16 -7.01 3.27
CA LEU A 6 -17.59 -5.62 3.13
C LEU A 6 -16.59 -4.65 3.75
N LEU A 7 -15.94 -5.04 4.85
CA LEU A 7 -14.83 -4.30 5.46
C LEU A 7 -13.61 -4.26 4.54
N VAL A 8 -13.22 -5.42 3.98
CA VAL A 8 -12.08 -5.51 3.05
C VAL A 8 -12.35 -4.69 1.78
N SER A 9 -13.57 -4.75 1.23
CA SER A 9 -13.96 -3.93 0.08
C SER A 9 -13.93 -2.43 0.40
N ALA A 10 -14.40 -2.01 1.58
CA ALA A 10 -14.36 -0.61 1.99
C ALA A 10 -12.92 -0.09 2.16
N ILE A 11 -12.04 -0.88 2.78
CA ILE A 11 -10.62 -0.54 2.94
C ILE A 11 -9.94 -0.47 1.57
N SER A 12 -10.22 -1.43 0.68
CA SER A 12 -9.65 -1.47 -0.68
C SER A 12 -10.12 -0.30 -1.55
N LEU A 13 -11.37 0.15 -1.37
CA LEU A 13 -11.88 1.36 -2.01
C LEU A 13 -11.14 2.60 -1.51
N GLY A 14 -10.96 2.74 -0.19
CA GLY A 14 -10.15 3.80 0.39
C GLY A 14 -8.71 3.80 -0.13
N LEU A 15 -8.12 2.61 -0.28
CA LEU A 15 -6.78 2.43 -0.84
C LEU A 15 -6.69 2.90 -2.29
N THR A 16 -7.72 2.62 -3.09
CA THR A 16 -7.81 3.06 -4.49
C THR A 16 -7.90 4.60 -4.59
N ILE A 17 -8.72 5.21 -3.73
CA ILE A 17 -8.86 6.68 -3.66
C ILE A 17 -7.53 7.32 -3.27
N CYS A 18 -6.87 6.81 -2.22
CA CYS A 18 -5.57 7.31 -1.77
C CYS A 18 -4.51 7.13 -2.86
N GLY A 19 -4.42 5.93 -3.46
CA GLY A 19 -3.47 5.63 -4.54
C GLY A 19 -3.66 6.53 -5.75
N THR A 20 -4.90 6.83 -6.13
CA THR A 20 -5.21 7.77 -7.22
C THR A 20 -4.81 9.19 -6.85
N ALA A 21 -5.12 9.64 -5.64
CA ALA A 21 -4.71 10.96 -5.16
C ALA A 21 -3.18 11.10 -5.10
N SER A 22 -2.48 10.05 -4.64
CA SER A 22 -1.02 9.96 -4.59
C SER A 22 -0.39 10.00 -5.97
N LEU A 23 -0.98 9.31 -6.95
CA LEU A 23 -0.58 9.37 -8.36
C LEU A 23 -0.74 10.79 -8.92
N CYS A 24 -1.90 11.41 -8.74
CA CYS A 24 -2.17 12.78 -9.20
C CYS A 24 -1.22 13.80 -8.56
N LEU A 25 -0.93 13.65 -7.27
CA LEU A 25 -0.04 14.55 -6.55
C LEU A 25 1.41 14.36 -6.98
N SER A 26 1.82 13.12 -7.25
CA SER A 26 3.12 12.80 -7.86
C SER A 26 3.24 13.42 -9.26
N CYS A 27 2.23 13.26 -10.13
CA CYS A 27 2.16 13.95 -11.43
C CYS A 27 2.37 15.45 -11.26
N SER A 28 1.60 16.06 -10.36
CA SER A 28 1.66 17.50 -10.16
C SER A 28 3.01 17.98 -9.62
N ILE A 29 3.66 17.20 -8.76
CA ILE A 29 5.01 17.48 -8.26
C ILE A 29 6.02 17.45 -9.41
N PHE A 30 6.06 16.38 -10.20
CA PHE A 30 7.07 16.21 -11.24
C PHE A 30 6.83 17.09 -12.46
N ASP A 31 5.57 17.34 -12.84
CA ASP A 31 5.24 18.35 -13.85
C ASP A 31 5.75 19.73 -13.43
N PHE A 32 5.58 20.09 -12.16
CA PHE A 32 6.07 21.38 -11.66
C PHE A 32 7.59 21.46 -11.62
N ILE A 33 8.28 20.37 -11.27
CA ILE A 33 9.75 20.30 -11.30
C ILE A 33 10.26 20.52 -12.73
N VAL A 34 9.63 19.87 -13.71
CA VAL A 34 9.97 19.98 -15.13
C VAL A 34 9.65 21.38 -15.66
N MET A 35 8.48 21.93 -15.34
CA MET A 35 8.00 23.20 -15.89
C MET A 35 8.64 24.44 -15.26
N ARG A 36 9.16 24.35 -14.03
CA ARG A 36 9.77 25.49 -13.32
C ARG A 36 11.29 25.45 -13.29
N GLU A 37 11.91 24.44 -13.87
CA GLU A 37 13.37 24.24 -13.88
C GLU A 37 14.03 24.44 -12.50
N MET A 38 13.32 24.12 -11.40
CA MET A 38 13.81 24.28 -10.03
C MET A 38 14.76 23.15 -9.64
N TYR A 39 15.71 22.87 -10.52
CA TYR A 39 16.73 21.85 -10.32
C TYR A 39 17.78 22.30 -9.32
N TYR A 40 18.03 23.61 -9.20
CA TYR A 40 19.17 24.14 -8.45
C TYR A 40 18.81 25.33 -7.57
N THR A 41 19.35 25.35 -6.35
CA THR A 41 19.38 26.59 -5.55
C THR A 41 20.53 27.48 -6.02
N VAL A 42 20.26 28.72 -6.42
CA VAL A 42 21.31 29.73 -6.64
C VAL A 42 21.66 30.36 -5.29
N PRO A 43 22.95 30.54 -4.91
CA PRO A 43 24.17 30.34 -5.70
C PRO A 43 24.82 28.96 -5.59
N ASP A 44 24.44 28.13 -4.61
CA ASP A 44 25.17 26.90 -4.28
C ASP A 44 25.03 25.76 -5.32
N THR A 45 24.16 25.92 -6.32
CA THR A 45 23.80 24.90 -7.34
C THR A 45 23.47 23.54 -6.73
N LYS A 46 22.98 23.50 -5.49
CA LYS A 46 22.55 22.25 -4.85
C LYS A 46 21.28 21.78 -5.54
N VAL A 47 21.28 20.50 -5.92
CA VAL A 47 20.09 19.82 -6.44
C VAL A 47 18.99 19.95 -5.40
N LEU A 48 17.99 20.79 -5.68
CA LEU A 48 16.89 21.01 -4.74
C LEU A 48 15.92 19.82 -4.78
N ILE A 49 15.83 19.18 -5.95
CA ILE A 49 14.85 18.15 -6.22
C ILE A 49 15.48 17.01 -7.06
N PRO A 50 15.80 15.85 -6.44
CA PRO A 50 16.34 14.72 -7.17
C PRO A 50 15.23 14.08 -8.04
N THR A 51 15.32 14.23 -9.36
CA THR A 51 14.36 13.69 -10.33
C THR A 51 14.32 12.17 -10.35
N GLU A 52 15.40 11.51 -9.91
CA GLU A 52 15.49 10.05 -9.78
C GLU A 52 14.45 9.49 -8.79
N MET A 53 13.97 10.32 -7.85
CA MET A 53 12.95 9.90 -6.88
C MET A 53 11.54 9.78 -7.47
N SER A 54 11.35 10.25 -8.71
CA SER A 54 10.06 10.13 -9.42
C SER A 54 9.61 8.70 -9.61
N TRP A 55 10.53 7.80 -9.95
CA TRP A 55 10.23 6.40 -10.14
C TRP A 55 9.68 5.75 -8.87
N TRP A 56 10.19 6.14 -7.70
CA TRP A 56 9.69 5.62 -6.42
C TRP A 56 8.27 6.08 -6.13
N PHE A 57 7.98 7.37 -6.34
CA PHE A 57 6.66 7.95 -6.07
C PHE A 57 5.62 7.36 -7.03
N TYR A 58 5.86 7.42 -8.34
CA TYR A 58 4.95 6.86 -9.34
C TYR A 58 4.80 5.35 -9.22
N GLY A 59 5.92 4.62 -9.10
CA GLY A 59 5.91 3.18 -9.00
C GLY A 59 5.14 2.70 -7.78
N THR A 60 5.30 3.37 -6.63
CA THR A 60 4.57 3.03 -5.40
C THR A 60 3.08 3.33 -5.53
N SER A 61 2.69 4.50 -6.04
CA SER A 61 1.27 4.84 -6.23
C SER A 61 0.58 3.87 -7.21
N ILE A 62 1.23 3.52 -8.32
CA ILE A 62 0.72 2.54 -9.30
C ILE A 62 0.57 1.17 -8.65
N LEU A 63 1.59 0.70 -7.92
CA LEU A 63 1.53 -0.58 -7.21
C LEU A 63 0.36 -0.62 -6.22
N CYS A 64 0.14 0.46 -5.47
CA CYS A 64 -0.97 0.57 -4.53
C CYS A 64 -2.33 0.45 -5.24
N VAL A 65 -2.52 1.15 -6.36
CA VAL A 65 -3.74 1.09 -7.17
C VAL A 65 -3.95 -0.29 -7.79
N LEU A 66 -2.88 -0.93 -8.28
CA LEU A 66 -2.97 -2.28 -8.83
C LEU A 66 -3.35 -3.31 -7.77
N LEU A 67 -2.76 -3.24 -6.58
CA LEU A 67 -3.08 -4.14 -5.48
C LEU A 67 -4.52 -3.94 -4.97
N SER A 68 -5.00 -2.70 -4.88
CA SER A 68 -6.39 -2.44 -4.52
C SER A 68 -7.37 -2.95 -5.59
N ALA A 69 -7.07 -2.73 -6.88
CA ALA A 69 -7.86 -3.24 -7.99
C ALA A 69 -7.89 -4.77 -8.01
N LEU A 70 -6.76 -5.44 -7.79
CA LEU A 70 -6.67 -6.90 -7.67
C LEU A 70 -7.50 -7.43 -6.50
N THR A 71 -7.45 -6.75 -5.35
CA THR A 71 -8.24 -7.13 -4.16
C THR A 71 -9.74 -7.01 -4.42
N ILE A 72 -10.18 -5.96 -5.12
CA ILE A 72 -11.58 -5.76 -5.50
C ILE A 72 -12.00 -6.79 -6.56
N MET A 73 -11.22 -6.97 -7.62
CA MET A 73 -11.50 -7.92 -8.70
C MET A 73 -11.48 -9.37 -8.23
N ALA A 74 -10.72 -9.71 -7.19
CA ALA A 74 -10.74 -11.05 -6.62
C ALA A 74 -12.16 -11.46 -6.17
N SER A 75 -13.00 -10.50 -5.75
CA SER A 75 -14.40 -10.74 -5.39
C SER A 75 -15.30 -11.08 -6.60
N THR A 76 -14.93 -10.64 -7.80
CA THR A 76 -15.66 -10.84 -9.06
C THR A 76 -14.94 -11.77 -10.04
N SER A 77 -13.87 -12.44 -9.58
CA SER A 77 -13.01 -13.28 -10.41
C SER A 77 -13.75 -14.49 -11.00
N SER A 78 -13.28 -14.96 -12.16
CA SER A 78 -13.86 -16.12 -12.84
C SER A 78 -13.74 -17.39 -11.98
N ARG A 79 -14.67 -18.33 -12.17
CA ARG A 79 -14.69 -19.61 -11.41
C ARG A 79 -13.37 -20.38 -11.46
N THR A 80 -12.59 -20.24 -12.53
CA THR A 80 -11.28 -20.89 -12.67
C THR A 80 -10.25 -20.32 -11.70
N ILE A 81 -10.21 -19.00 -11.52
CA ILE A 81 -9.28 -18.33 -10.60
C ILE A 81 -9.67 -18.61 -9.15
N GLN A 82 -10.98 -18.64 -8.86
CA GLN A 82 -11.49 -19.02 -7.55
C GLN A 82 -11.09 -20.45 -7.20
N ARG A 83 -11.28 -21.41 -8.11
CA ARG A 83 -10.84 -22.81 -7.92
C ARG A 83 -9.33 -22.90 -7.71
N PHE A 84 -8.52 -22.22 -8.52
CA PHE A 84 -7.07 -22.20 -8.33
C PHE A 84 -6.65 -21.66 -6.95
N ALA A 85 -7.30 -20.59 -6.48
CA ALA A 85 -7.03 -20.00 -5.17
C ALA A 85 -7.50 -20.91 -4.02
N GLU A 86 -8.60 -21.65 -4.21
CA GLU A 86 -9.09 -22.66 -3.26
C GLU A 86 -8.16 -23.88 -3.20
N ASP A 87 -7.63 -24.31 -4.35
CA ASP A 87 -6.73 -25.46 -4.47
C ASP A 87 -5.30 -25.14 -3.97
N ASN A 88 -4.87 -23.87 -4.12
CA ASN A 88 -3.51 -23.42 -3.75
C ASN A 88 -3.53 -22.20 -2.80
N PRO A 89 -4.14 -22.33 -1.61
CA PRO A 89 -4.36 -21.24 -0.67
C PRO A 89 -3.06 -20.58 -0.19
N GLN A 90 -2.02 -21.39 0.03
CA GLN A 90 -0.72 -20.93 0.52
C GLN A 90 0.02 -20.09 -0.52
N ILE A 91 -0.04 -20.49 -1.80
CA ILE A 91 0.60 -19.76 -2.90
C ILE A 91 -0.07 -18.40 -3.07
N PHE A 92 -1.41 -18.37 -3.05
CA PHE A 92 -2.15 -17.12 -3.16
C PHE A 92 -1.89 -16.19 -1.97
N CYS A 93 -1.88 -16.73 -0.75
CA CYS A 93 -1.54 -15.99 0.46
C CYS A 93 -0.12 -15.41 0.40
N PHE A 94 0.86 -16.22 -0.01
CA PHE A 94 2.24 -15.81 -0.12
C PHE A 94 2.44 -14.72 -1.18
N LEU A 95 1.82 -14.86 -2.35
CA LEU A 95 1.92 -13.88 -3.43
C LEU A 95 1.22 -12.57 -3.06
N HIS A 96 -0.06 -12.60 -2.71
CA HIS A 96 -0.83 -11.39 -2.44
C HIS A 96 -0.43 -10.74 -1.10
N GLY A 97 -0.25 -11.53 -0.04
CA GLY A 97 0.25 -11.04 1.24
C GLY A 97 1.68 -10.53 1.15
N GLY A 98 2.56 -11.23 0.42
CA GLY A 98 3.93 -10.78 0.16
C GLY A 98 3.99 -9.46 -0.62
N LEU A 99 3.15 -9.30 -1.64
CA LEU A 99 3.02 -8.06 -2.40
C LEU A 99 2.48 -6.91 -1.54
N LEU A 100 1.49 -7.16 -0.67
CA LEU A 100 0.99 -6.16 0.27
C LEU A 100 2.06 -5.72 1.28
N CYS A 101 2.87 -6.65 1.79
CA CYS A 101 4.02 -6.33 2.65
C CYS A 101 5.09 -5.51 1.91
N ALA A 102 5.44 -5.91 0.69
CA ALA A 102 6.42 -5.18 -0.10
C ALA A 102 5.91 -3.76 -0.40
N SER A 103 4.63 -3.63 -0.74
CA SER A 103 4.03 -2.32 -0.99
C SER A 103 3.98 -1.45 0.26
N SER A 104 3.70 -2.01 1.46
CA SER A 104 3.65 -1.20 2.68
C SER A 104 5.03 -0.68 3.09
N ILE A 105 6.08 -1.49 2.88
CA ILE A 105 7.48 -1.06 3.05
C ILE A 105 7.82 0.07 2.07
N LEU A 106 7.43 -0.07 0.79
CA LEU A 106 7.63 0.97 -0.21
C LEU A 106 6.90 2.26 0.13
N CYS A 107 5.66 2.18 0.61
CA CYS A 107 4.91 3.35 1.09
C CYS A 107 5.62 4.03 2.26
N ALA A 108 6.11 3.27 3.24
CA ALA A 108 6.88 3.83 4.35
C ALA A 108 8.19 4.50 3.88
N PHE A 109 8.87 3.90 2.91
CA PHE A 109 10.05 4.49 2.30
C PHE A 109 9.73 5.79 1.55
N CYS A 110 8.65 5.82 0.76
CA CYS A 110 8.18 7.03 0.08
C CYS A 110 7.74 8.13 1.05
N THR A 111 7.12 7.79 2.18
CA THR A 111 6.85 8.73 3.28
C THR A 111 8.15 9.33 3.81
N TYR A 112 9.17 8.51 4.08
CA TYR A 112 10.47 8.97 4.54
C TYR A 112 11.13 9.93 3.54
N LEU A 113 11.17 9.56 2.25
CA LEU A 113 11.73 10.40 1.19
C LEU A 113 10.98 11.72 1.07
N ALA A 114 9.64 11.69 1.05
CA ALA A 114 8.81 12.89 0.98
C ALA A 114 9.07 13.85 2.14
N MET A 115 9.23 13.32 3.35
CA MET A 115 9.55 14.10 4.55
C MET A 115 10.97 14.65 4.53
N GLN A 116 11.95 13.86 4.08
CA GLN A 116 13.34 14.30 3.95
C GLN A 116 13.47 15.45 2.95
N MET A 117 12.81 15.34 1.79
CA MET A 117 12.75 16.40 0.78
C MET A 117 11.99 17.64 1.29
N ALA A 118 10.91 17.44 2.06
CA ALA A 118 10.20 18.56 2.65
C ALA A 118 11.11 19.32 3.64
N ALA A 119 11.88 18.62 4.45
CA ALA A 119 12.83 19.23 5.38
C ALA A 119 13.93 20.02 4.66
N SER A 120 14.45 19.52 3.53
CA SER A 120 15.49 20.22 2.76
C SER A 120 14.98 21.50 2.10
N VAL A 121 13.71 21.53 1.69
CA VAL A 121 13.08 22.71 1.05
C VAL A 121 12.45 23.67 2.06
N GLY A 122 12.12 23.21 3.28
CA GLY A 122 11.39 23.98 4.28
C GLY A 122 12.01 25.35 4.61
N LYS A 123 13.34 25.45 4.65
CA LYS A 123 14.04 26.74 4.86
C LYS A 123 13.74 27.77 3.76
N TYR A 124 13.59 27.31 2.51
CA TYR A 124 13.32 28.20 1.38
C TYR A 124 11.83 28.56 1.27
N ALA A 125 10.95 27.65 1.69
CA ALA A 125 9.51 27.86 1.70
C ALA A 125 9.08 29.06 2.56
N PHE A 126 9.79 29.35 3.65
CA PHE A 126 9.37 30.40 4.58
C PHE A 126 10.27 31.64 4.59
N HIS A 127 11.54 31.53 4.21
CA HIS A 127 12.52 32.60 4.45
C HIS A 127 13.36 32.95 3.21
N ALA A 128 12.98 32.50 2.01
CA ALA A 128 13.75 32.79 0.80
C ALA A 128 13.39 34.14 0.16
N HIS A 129 14.38 34.73 -0.52
CA HIS A 129 14.20 35.81 -1.48
C HIS A 129 14.78 35.38 -2.84
N PRO A 130 14.19 35.81 -3.98
CA PRO A 130 13.00 36.65 -4.12
C PRO A 130 11.69 35.93 -3.80
N LYS A 131 10.60 36.69 -3.58
CA LYS A 131 9.28 36.14 -3.18
C LYS A 131 8.74 35.07 -4.15
N GLN A 132 9.02 35.20 -5.45
CA GLN A 132 8.65 34.20 -6.45
C GLN A 132 9.27 32.82 -6.17
N PHE A 133 10.53 32.78 -5.73
CA PHE A 133 11.21 31.54 -5.36
C PHE A 133 10.69 30.97 -4.03
N GLN A 134 10.34 31.85 -3.08
CA GLN A 134 9.69 31.47 -1.83
C GLN A 134 8.33 30.82 -2.08
N ASP A 135 7.46 31.45 -2.87
CA ASP A 135 6.12 30.94 -3.18
C ASP A 135 6.20 29.58 -3.88
N ALA A 136 7.15 29.43 -4.81
CA ALA A 136 7.38 28.19 -5.54
C ALA A 136 7.93 27.07 -4.62
N SER A 137 8.85 27.41 -3.71
CA SER A 137 9.37 26.51 -2.68
C SER A 137 8.28 26.09 -1.69
N HIS A 138 7.42 27.01 -1.27
CA HIS A 138 6.29 26.75 -0.37
C HIS A 138 5.25 25.82 -1.01
N TRP A 139 4.94 26.05 -2.29
CA TRP A 139 4.06 25.19 -3.06
C TRP A 139 4.59 23.75 -3.12
N TYR A 140 5.89 23.58 -3.40
CA TYR A 140 6.53 22.27 -3.46
C TYR A 140 6.57 21.59 -2.07
N TYR A 141 6.97 22.34 -1.03
CA TYR A 141 6.98 21.87 0.36
C TYR A 141 5.63 21.32 0.82
N THR A 142 4.54 22.06 0.53
CA THR A 142 3.18 21.66 0.94
C THR A 142 2.77 20.34 0.30
N ARG A 143 3.13 20.12 -0.97
CA ARG A 143 2.79 18.90 -1.69
C ARG A 143 3.62 17.71 -1.26
N LEU A 144 4.92 17.89 -1.00
CA LEU A 144 5.74 16.84 -0.41
C LEU A 144 5.17 16.35 0.93
N ARG A 145 4.73 17.28 1.77
CA ARG A 145 4.06 16.96 3.04
C ARG A 145 2.72 16.22 2.81
N ALA A 146 1.94 16.63 1.81
CA ALA A 146 0.70 15.94 1.45
C ALA A 146 0.97 14.51 0.92
N SER A 147 1.98 14.31 0.07
CA SER A 147 2.43 12.99 -0.38
C SER A 147 2.81 12.10 0.80
N ALA A 148 3.57 12.62 1.77
CA ALA A 148 3.97 11.86 2.95
C ALA A 148 2.76 11.36 3.74
N VAL A 149 1.74 12.21 3.91
CA VAL A 149 0.48 11.81 4.57
C VAL A 149 -0.25 10.74 3.77
N LEU A 150 -0.37 10.91 2.45
CA LEU A 150 -1.04 9.92 1.59
C LEU A 150 -0.35 8.56 1.62
N PHE A 151 0.97 8.50 1.45
CA PHE A 151 1.72 7.24 1.54
C PHE A 151 1.64 6.59 2.93
N THR A 152 1.56 7.39 4.00
CA THR A 152 1.34 6.87 5.36
C THR A 152 -0.04 6.22 5.48
N ILE A 153 -1.08 6.88 4.96
CA ILE A 153 -2.44 6.33 4.95
C ILE A 153 -2.50 5.05 4.11
N GLU A 154 -1.89 5.03 2.92
CA GLU A 154 -1.79 3.83 2.07
C GLU A 154 -1.11 2.67 2.80
N CYS A 155 0.02 2.93 3.46
CA CYS A 155 0.72 1.93 4.27
C CYS A 155 -0.19 1.34 5.36
N LEU A 156 -0.89 2.19 6.12
CA LEU A 156 -1.81 1.75 7.16
C LEU A 156 -2.97 0.93 6.60
N LEU A 157 -3.58 1.38 5.50
CA LEU A 157 -4.67 0.66 4.85
C LEU A 157 -4.20 -0.71 4.31
N GLN A 158 -3.00 -0.80 3.73
CA GLN A 158 -2.43 -2.08 3.27
C GLN A 158 -2.17 -3.04 4.42
N LEU A 159 -1.60 -2.54 5.52
CA LEU A 159 -1.40 -3.34 6.74
C LEU A 159 -2.75 -3.80 7.32
N LEU A 160 -3.78 -2.96 7.28
CA LEU A 160 -5.13 -3.36 7.71
C LEU A 160 -5.70 -4.47 6.82
N VAL A 161 -5.57 -4.37 5.50
CA VAL A 161 -5.97 -5.46 4.58
C VAL A 161 -5.24 -6.75 4.93
N LEU A 162 -3.93 -6.67 5.15
CA LEU A 162 -3.10 -7.82 5.52
C LEU A 162 -3.54 -8.44 6.85
N CYS A 163 -3.79 -7.61 7.87
CA CYS A 163 -4.26 -8.06 9.18
C CYS A 163 -5.62 -8.77 9.10
N VAL A 164 -6.58 -8.19 8.37
CA VAL A 164 -7.94 -8.72 8.26
C VAL A 164 -7.98 -10.01 7.45
N LEU A 165 -7.26 -10.07 6.32
CA LEU A 165 -7.28 -11.22 5.40
C LEU A 165 -6.38 -12.39 5.84
N TYR A 166 -5.23 -12.10 6.45
CA TYR A 166 -4.19 -13.12 6.66
C TYR A 166 -3.82 -13.37 8.13
N LEU A 167 -3.95 -12.38 9.03
CA LEU A 167 -3.48 -12.52 10.42
C LEU A 167 -4.55 -12.75 11.49
N GLY A 168 -5.86 -12.51 11.28
CA GLY A 168 -6.75 -12.76 12.43
C GLY A 168 -8.26 -12.55 12.42
N ILE A 169 -8.94 -12.15 11.33
CA ILE A 169 -10.41 -11.94 11.41
C ILE A 169 -11.19 -12.82 10.43
N GLN A 170 -10.71 -12.97 9.20
CA GLN A 170 -11.17 -14.03 8.30
C GLN A 170 -10.00 -14.54 7.50
N CYS A 171 -9.33 -15.57 8.03
CA CYS A 171 -8.44 -16.39 7.23
C CYS A 171 -9.31 -17.10 6.18
N ARG A 172 -9.54 -16.43 5.03
CA ARG A 172 -10.35 -16.92 3.90
C ARG A 172 -9.77 -18.23 3.35
N TYR A 173 -8.53 -18.53 3.73
CA TYR A 173 -7.79 -19.74 3.48
C TYR A 173 -7.60 -20.51 4.80
N ARG A 174 -8.68 -21.07 5.33
CA ARG A 174 -8.64 -21.96 6.49
C ARG A 174 -7.96 -23.27 6.07
N THR A 175 -6.62 -23.29 6.05
CA THR A 175 -5.83 -24.50 5.79
C THR A 175 -4.82 -24.72 6.92
N PHE A 176 -5.35 -24.81 8.14
CA PHE A 176 -4.77 -25.69 9.14
C PHE A 176 -5.76 -26.81 9.37
N LYS A 177 -5.75 -27.83 8.51
CA LYS A 177 -6.47 -29.09 8.75
C LYS A 177 -8.00 -28.88 8.95
N GLN A 178 -8.83 -29.38 8.04
CA GLN A 178 -9.51 -30.63 8.39
C GLN A 178 -8.64 -31.42 9.38
N LEU A 179 -8.81 -31.20 10.69
CA LEU A 179 -8.25 -32.06 11.72
C LEU A 179 -8.74 -33.45 11.34
N PRO A 180 -7.89 -34.37 10.84
CA PRO A 180 -8.33 -35.72 10.68
C PRO A 180 -8.50 -36.26 12.09
N GLN A 181 -9.72 -36.71 12.36
CA GLN A 181 -10.06 -37.72 13.35
C GLN A 181 -9.75 -37.36 14.81
N LYS A 182 -10.80 -36.93 15.51
CA LYS A 182 -11.14 -37.72 16.69
C LYS A 182 -11.62 -39.07 16.12
N PRO A 183 -10.91 -40.19 16.29
CA PRO A 183 -11.57 -41.47 16.05
C PRO A 183 -12.74 -41.51 17.05
N ASP A 184 -13.95 -41.71 16.55
CA ASP A 184 -14.98 -42.30 17.38
C ASP A 184 -14.36 -43.61 17.88
N ILE A 185 -14.04 -43.63 19.17
CA ILE A 185 -13.75 -44.87 19.87
C ILE A 185 -15.10 -45.58 19.88
N VAL A 186 -15.38 -46.28 18.79
CA VAL A 186 -16.36 -47.36 18.76
C VAL A 186 -15.80 -48.40 19.70
N LEU A 187 -16.20 -48.32 20.97
CA LEU A 187 -16.11 -49.42 21.92
C LEU A 187 -17.03 -50.53 21.42
N ARG A 188 -16.61 -51.23 20.36
CA ARG A 188 -17.08 -52.57 20.06
C ARG A 188 -16.35 -53.50 21.01
N GLY A 189 -16.75 -53.43 22.29
CA GLY A 189 -16.43 -54.43 23.30
C GLY A 189 -17.21 -55.69 23.00
N GLY A 190 -16.81 -56.42 21.96
CA GLY A 190 -17.14 -57.83 21.84
C GLY A 190 -16.17 -58.60 22.72
N THR A 191 -16.53 -58.82 23.98
CA THR A 191 -16.02 -59.97 24.73
C THR A 191 -16.81 -61.19 24.28
N MET A 192 -16.21 -61.94 23.37
CA MET A 192 -16.49 -63.37 23.23
C MET A 192 -15.77 -64.10 24.37
N PHE A 193 -16.35 -65.22 24.81
CA PHE A 193 -15.92 -66.18 25.85
C PHE A 193 -16.43 -65.94 27.28
N ALA A 194 -17.63 -66.47 27.56
CA ALA A 194 -17.84 -67.58 28.49
C ALA A 194 -19.19 -68.25 28.19
#